data_AF-A0A8C1LF15-F1
#
_entry.id   AF-A0A8C1LF15-F1
#
_cell.length_a   1.000
_cell.length_b   1.000
_cell.length_c   1.000
_cell.angle_alpha   90.00
_cell.angle_beta   90.00
_cell.angle_gamma   90.00
#
_symmetry.space_group_name_H-M   'P 1'
#
loop_
_entity.id
_entity.type
_entity.pdbx_description
1 polymer ?
#
loop_
_entity_poly.entity_id
_entity_poly.type
_entity_poly.pdbx_seq_one_letter_code
_entity_poly.pdbx_strand_id
1 'polypeptide(L)'
;NVNNVICLNIGMLLLLLGKALKVGGEPGITKAVLTKIPVSFIIIWWIQLGVLSPRTENIETGMKLALCTILDHLVGEDVIADYLTVIDDACDNFFCKYVEKYNLEEPCNDIQHVLKSIAVNLGKTKRVKAITGVGEQHHVQLPDSSAAAYDFIRAFRKGELGKVMLD
;
A
#
# COMPACT_ATOMS: atom_id res chain seq x y z
N ASN A 1 -46.25 -6.47 14.60
CA ASN A 1 -45.48 -7.71 14.78
C ASN A 1 -44.82 -8.25 13.50
N VAL A 2 -44.78 -7.47 12.40
CA VAL A 2 -44.24 -7.94 11.10
C VAL A 2 -42.81 -7.41 10.87
N ASN A 3 -42.51 -6.20 11.36
CA ASN A 3 -41.20 -5.56 11.17
C ASN A 3 -40.04 -6.26 11.93
N ASN A 4 -40.32 -6.89 13.08
CA ASN A 4 -39.29 -7.62 13.84
C ASN A 4 -38.89 -8.94 13.15
N VAL A 5 -39.83 -9.63 12.49
CA VAL A 5 -39.56 -10.90 11.80
C VAL A 5 -38.70 -10.67 10.55
N ILE A 6 -38.92 -9.56 9.84
CA ILE A 6 -38.15 -9.20 8.64
C ILE A 6 -36.70 -8.84 9.00
N CYS A 7 -36.48 -8.08 10.09
CA CYS A 7 -35.13 -7.76 10.57
C CYS A 7 -34.32 -8.99 11.01
N LEU A 8 -34.96 -9.97 11.66
CA LEU A 8 -34.31 -11.21 12.09
C LEU A 8 -33.86 -12.07 10.89
N ASN A 9 -34.67 -12.17 9.83
CA ASN A 9 -34.32 -12.95 8.65
C ASN A 9 -33.15 -12.36 7.85
N ILE A 10 -33.06 -11.03 7.77
CA ILE A 10 -31.97 -10.37 7.03
C ILE A 10 -30.64 -10.50 7.79
N GLY A 11 -30.63 -10.31 9.12
CA GLY A 11 -29.43 -10.44 9.94
C GLY A 11 -28.82 -11.85 9.92
N MET A 12 -29.66 -12.89 9.99
CA MET A 12 -29.21 -14.29 9.97
C MET A 12 -28.66 -14.69 8.59
N LEU A 13 -29.26 -14.20 7.50
CA LEU A 13 -28.82 -14.48 6.13
C LEU A 13 -27.44 -13.86 5.82
N LEU A 14 -27.14 -12.67 6.34
CA LEU A 14 -25.84 -12.02 6.19
C LEU A 14 -24.70 -12.72 6.93
N LEU A 15 -24.97 -13.22 8.14
CA LEU A 15 -24.01 -14.01 8.92
C LEU A 15 -23.67 -15.33 8.24
N LEU A 16 -24.66 -16.02 7.69
CA LEU A 16 -24.46 -17.28 6.96
C LEU A 16 -23.69 -17.12 5.64
N LEU A 17 -23.79 -15.95 5.00
CA LEU A 17 -23.11 -15.65 3.73
C LEU A 17 -21.72 -15.02 3.91
N GLY A 18 -21.34 -14.60 5.13
CA GLY A 18 -20.08 -13.91 5.40
C GLY A 18 -19.90 -12.59 4.63
N LYS A 19 -20.98 -12.01 4.11
CA LYS A 19 -20.94 -10.82 3.25
C LYS A 19 -21.14 -9.56 4.09
N ALA A 20 -20.42 -8.50 3.74
CA ALA A 20 -20.69 -7.17 4.28
C ALA A 20 -22.11 -6.70 3.94
N LEU A 21 -22.70 -5.87 4.81
CA LEU A 21 -24.03 -5.29 4.60
C LEU A 21 -24.08 -4.53 3.26
N LYS A 22 -25.14 -4.79 2.48
CA LYS A 22 -25.28 -4.26 1.12
C LYS A 22 -25.45 -2.73 1.15
N VAL A 23 -24.41 -2.02 0.72
CA VAL A 23 -24.40 -0.56 0.49
C VAL A 23 -25.44 -0.17 -0.57
N GLY A 24 -25.84 1.11 -0.58
CA GLY A 24 -26.79 1.67 -1.55
C GLY A 24 -26.35 1.36 -2.99
N GLY A 25 -27.31 1.00 -3.84
CA GLY A 25 -27.04 0.58 -5.22
C GLY A 25 -26.75 1.74 -6.18
N GLU A 26 -26.93 2.98 -5.74
CA GLU A 26 -26.78 4.18 -6.56
C GLU A 26 -25.69 5.11 -6.00
N PRO A 27 -24.79 5.63 -6.87
CA PRO A 27 -23.84 6.67 -6.49
C PRO A 27 -24.59 7.90 -5.94
N GLY A 28 -24.20 8.40 -4.77
CA GLY A 28 -24.82 9.58 -4.14
C GLY A 28 -25.88 9.27 -3.07
N ILE A 29 -26.24 8.00 -2.86
CA ILE A 29 -27.13 7.58 -1.76
C ILE A 29 -26.32 6.80 -0.73
N THR A 30 -25.87 7.47 0.33
CA THR A 30 -25.35 6.80 1.52
C THR A 30 -26.53 6.23 2.31
N LYS A 31 -26.58 4.90 2.48
CA LYS A 31 -27.52 4.32 3.45
C LYS A 31 -27.13 4.79 4.84
N ALA A 32 -28.11 5.18 5.66
CA ALA A 32 -27.90 5.49 7.06
C ALA A 32 -27.14 4.33 7.73
N VAL A 33 -26.10 4.68 8.48
CA VAL A 33 -25.25 3.73 9.23
C VAL A 33 -26.17 2.84 10.05
N LEU A 34 -26.15 1.53 9.76
CA LEU A 34 -26.80 0.55 10.63
C LEU A 34 -26.02 0.52 11.94
N THR A 35 -26.53 1.23 12.94
CA THR A 35 -25.87 1.36 14.25
C THR A 35 -25.90 0.07 15.08
N LYS A 36 -26.54 -1.00 14.60
CA LYS A 36 -26.67 -2.26 15.32
C LYS A 36 -26.54 -3.42 14.35
N ILE A 37 -25.43 -4.13 14.45
CA ILE A 37 -25.18 -5.34 13.64
C ILE A 37 -25.17 -6.53 14.62
N PRO A 38 -26.14 -7.44 14.52
CA PRO A 38 -26.10 -8.67 15.29
C PRO A 38 -24.98 -9.54 14.74
N VAL A 39 -23.97 -9.82 15.56
CA VAL A 39 -22.83 -10.69 15.20
C VAL A 39 -23.04 -12.12 15.75
N SER A 40 -23.83 -12.23 16.83
CA SER A 40 -24.31 -13.48 17.41
C SER A 40 -25.69 -13.29 18.05
N PHE A 41 -26.38 -14.35 18.44
CA PHE A 41 -27.71 -14.30 19.08
C PHE A 41 -27.77 -13.42 20.34
N ILE A 42 -26.62 -13.05 20.93
CA ILE A 42 -26.51 -12.36 22.22
C ILE A 42 -25.80 -11.00 22.09
N ILE A 43 -25.00 -10.74 21.05
CA ILE A 43 -24.11 -9.56 21.00
C ILE A 43 -24.47 -8.66 19.82
N ILE A 44 -24.92 -7.44 20.16
CA ILE A 44 -25.19 -6.35 19.22
C ILE A 44 -24.01 -5.37 19.27
N TRP A 45 -23.28 -5.25 18.16
CA TRP A 45 -22.21 -4.26 18.04
C TRP A 45 -22.72 -2.97 17.42
N TRP A 46 -22.28 -1.84 17.98
CA TRP A 46 -22.44 -0.53 17.36
C TRP A 46 -21.24 -0.23 16.47
N ILE A 47 -21.41 -0.41 15.17
CA ILE A 47 -20.38 -0.05 14.19
C ILE A 47 -20.68 1.36 13.68
N GLN A 48 -20.06 2.36 14.29
CA GLN A 48 -19.92 3.66 13.64
C GLN A 48 -18.74 3.57 12.69
N LEU A 49 -19.01 3.63 11.38
CA LEU A 49 -17.98 3.81 10.35
C LEU A 49 -17.43 5.24 10.43
N GLY A 50 -16.76 5.55 11.54
CA GLY A 50 -16.01 6.79 11.71
C GLY A 50 -14.64 6.60 11.08
N VAL A 51 -14.38 7.29 9.96
CA VAL A 51 -13.02 7.40 9.44
C VAL A 51 -12.28 8.36 10.36
N LEU A 52 -11.52 7.82 11.32
CA LEU A 52 -10.61 8.60 12.14
C LEU A 52 -9.36 8.90 11.32
N SER A 53 -9.03 10.18 11.17
CA SER A 53 -7.74 10.56 10.59
C SER A 53 -6.62 10.08 11.52
N PRO A 54 -5.58 9.41 10.98
CA PRO A 54 -4.46 8.97 11.80
C PRO A 54 -3.74 10.20 12.38
N ARG A 55 -3.29 10.09 13.63
CA ARG A 55 -2.52 11.15 14.29
C ARG A 55 -1.04 10.95 13.97
N THR A 56 -0.42 11.92 13.31
CA THR A 56 1.02 11.91 13.01
C THR A 56 1.76 12.79 14.02
N GLU A 57 2.19 12.20 15.14
CA GLU A 57 2.97 12.94 16.15
C GLU A 57 4.44 13.06 15.74
N ASN A 58 5.01 12.00 15.16
CA ASN A 58 6.40 11.91 14.76
C ASN A 58 6.54 11.62 13.26
N ILE A 59 7.66 12.04 12.68
CA ILE A 59 8.00 11.79 11.26
C ILE A 59 8.06 10.28 11.00
N GLU A 60 8.67 9.52 11.91
CA GLU A 60 8.76 8.06 11.82
C GLU A 60 7.38 7.39 11.73
N THR A 61 6.44 7.79 12.59
CA THR A 61 5.04 7.30 12.55
C THR A 61 4.37 7.66 11.23
N GLY A 62 4.65 8.86 10.70
CA GLY A 62 4.19 9.29 9.38
C GLY A 62 4.73 8.40 8.23
N MET A 63 6.00 8.02 8.29
CA MET A 63 6.63 7.14 7.30
C MET A 63 6.11 5.70 7.38
N LYS A 64 5.93 5.16 8.58
CA LYS A 64 5.27 3.86 8.79
C LYS A 64 3.85 3.85 8.24
N LEU A 65 3.09 4.92 8.51
CA LEU A 65 1.76 5.11 7.93
C LEU A 65 1.81 5.19 6.40
N ALA A 66 2.77 5.93 5.82
CA ALA A 66 2.93 6.00 4.38
C ALA A 66 3.21 4.62 3.76
N LEU A 67 4.02 3.79 4.40
CA LEU A 67 4.26 2.42 3.95
C LEU A 67 3.03 1.52 4.02
N CYS A 68 2.23 1.63 5.07
CA CYS A 68 1.04 0.79 5.25
C CYS A 68 -0.21 1.31 4.51
N THR A 69 -0.27 2.59 4.16
CA THR A 69 -1.45 3.24 3.53
C THR A 69 -1.18 3.64 2.08
N ILE A 70 -2.13 4.30 1.40
CA ILE A 70 -2.04 4.67 -0.03
C ILE A 70 -1.76 6.18 -0.17
N LEU A 71 -0.89 6.74 0.68
CA LEU A 71 -0.53 8.16 0.69
C LEU A 71 0.79 8.45 -0.03
N ASP A 72 1.14 7.62 -1.02
CA ASP A 72 2.46 7.59 -1.68
C ASP A 72 2.80 8.92 -2.35
N HIS A 73 1.80 9.54 -2.98
CA HIS A 73 1.95 10.83 -3.65
C HIS A 73 2.18 12.01 -2.70
N LEU A 74 1.78 11.89 -1.43
CA LEU A 74 1.93 12.96 -0.44
C LEU A 74 3.35 13.01 0.12
N VAL A 75 3.96 11.85 0.32
CA VAL A 75 5.33 11.71 0.87
C VAL A 75 6.39 11.64 -0.23
N GLY A 76 6.03 11.06 -1.38
CA GLY A 76 6.94 10.77 -2.47
C GLY A 76 7.40 9.32 -2.44
N GLU A 77 7.29 8.63 -3.57
CA GLU A 77 7.66 7.22 -3.71
C GLU A 77 9.16 7.00 -3.45
N ASP A 78 10.01 7.94 -3.89
CA ASP A 78 11.46 7.87 -3.68
C ASP A 78 11.82 7.95 -2.19
N VAL A 79 11.14 8.80 -1.43
CA VAL A 79 11.38 8.98 0.02
C VAL A 79 10.89 7.79 0.82
N ILE A 80 9.75 7.21 0.43
CA ILE A 80 9.23 5.97 1.03
C ILE A 80 10.17 4.80 0.73
N ALA A 81 10.70 4.71 -0.49
CA ALA A 81 11.63 3.67 -0.88
C ALA A 81 12.97 3.78 -0.12
N ASP A 82 13.46 4.99 0.10
CA ASP A 82 14.65 5.24 0.93
C ASP A 82 14.42 4.79 2.39
N TYR A 83 13.25 5.08 2.95
CA TYR A 83 12.89 4.63 4.29
C TYR A 83 12.81 3.09 4.42
N LEU A 84 12.46 2.37 3.35
CA LEU A 84 12.51 0.89 3.35
C LEU A 84 13.93 0.35 3.52
N THR A 85 14.92 1.04 2.94
CA THR A 85 16.34 0.67 3.12
C THR A 85 16.81 0.95 4.54
N VAL A 86 16.25 1.96 5.22
CA VAL A 86 16.54 2.20 6.64
C VAL A 86 15.92 1.14 7.56
N ILE A 87 14.74 0.61 7.21
CA ILE A 87 14.11 -0.51 7.94
C ILE A 87 14.94 -1.79 7.82
N ASP A 88 15.64 -1.97 6.70
CA ASP A 88 16.48 -3.12 6.43
C ASP A 88 17.58 -3.31 7.49
N ASP A 89 18.29 -2.23 7.84
CA ASP A 89 19.34 -2.23 8.87
C ASP A 89 18.81 -2.69 10.25
N ALA A 90 17.51 -2.59 10.49
CA ALA A 90 16.87 -3.01 11.74
C ALA A 90 16.29 -4.43 11.70
N CYS A 91 16.24 -5.09 10.53
CA CYS A 91 15.58 -6.39 10.35
C CYS A 91 16.41 -7.35 9.47
N ASP A 92 17.24 -8.18 10.10
CA ASP A 92 18.16 -9.16 9.46
C ASP A 92 17.52 -10.06 8.38
N ASN A 93 16.20 -10.26 8.39
CA ASN A 93 15.49 -11.12 7.43
C ASN A 93 14.96 -10.37 6.18
N PHE A 94 14.94 -9.04 6.20
CA PHE A 94 14.47 -8.23 5.07
C PHE A 94 15.53 -8.17 3.95
N PHE A 95 16.78 -8.04 4.37
CA PHE A 95 17.96 -7.86 3.54
C PHE A 95 18.13 -8.94 2.47
N CYS A 96 18.03 -10.20 2.89
CA CYS A 96 18.18 -11.34 1.98
C CYS A 96 17.06 -11.41 0.94
N LYS A 97 15.85 -10.95 1.28
CA LYS A 97 14.66 -11.18 0.44
C LYS A 97 14.53 -10.19 -0.70
N TYR A 98 14.89 -8.92 -0.51
CA TYR A 98 14.80 -7.97 -1.63
C TYR A 98 15.95 -8.16 -2.63
N VAL A 99 17.16 -8.50 -2.14
CA VAL A 99 18.31 -8.84 -2.98
C VAL A 99 17.99 -10.08 -3.82
N GLU A 100 17.44 -11.14 -3.22
CA GLU A 100 16.99 -12.34 -3.92
C GLU A 100 15.88 -12.04 -4.92
N LYS A 101 14.84 -11.31 -4.50
CA LYS A 101 13.69 -11.02 -5.37
C LYS A 101 14.09 -10.25 -6.62
N TYR A 102 14.95 -9.24 -6.46
CA TYR A 102 15.38 -8.40 -7.57
C TYR A 102 16.66 -8.89 -8.23
N ASN A 103 17.24 -10.03 -7.83
CA ASN A 103 18.52 -10.54 -8.35
C ASN A 103 19.62 -9.47 -8.32
N LEU A 104 19.76 -8.77 -7.19
CA LEU A 104 20.84 -7.81 -6.99
C LEU A 104 22.11 -8.60 -6.61
N GLU A 105 23.26 -8.18 -7.11
CA GLU A 105 24.54 -8.84 -6.79
C GLU A 105 24.92 -8.63 -5.33
N GLU A 106 24.74 -7.40 -4.85
CA GLU A 106 25.07 -7.00 -3.50
C GLU A 106 24.02 -6.03 -2.94
N PRO A 107 23.80 -6.06 -1.63
CA PRO A 107 23.04 -5.04 -0.93
C PRO A 107 23.74 -3.68 -1.06
N CYS A 108 22.97 -2.62 -1.23
CA CYS A 108 23.52 -1.29 -1.43
C CYS A 108 22.73 -0.26 -0.62
N ASN A 109 23.46 0.61 0.09
CA ASN A 109 22.88 1.66 0.92
C ASN A 109 22.46 2.89 0.10
N ASP A 110 22.87 2.98 -1.17
CA ASP A 110 22.41 4.05 -2.06
C ASP A 110 21.09 3.63 -2.74
N ILE A 111 19.98 4.19 -2.28
CA ILE A 111 18.66 3.95 -2.84
C ILE A 111 18.59 4.26 -4.34
N GLN A 112 19.33 5.28 -4.83
CA GLN A 112 19.33 5.61 -6.25
C GLN A 112 19.98 4.50 -7.08
N HIS A 113 21.02 3.87 -6.54
CA HIS A 113 21.65 2.71 -7.17
C HIS A 113 20.73 1.50 -7.14
N VAL A 114 20.11 1.20 -5.98
CA VAL A 114 19.15 0.10 -5.84
C VAL A 114 17.98 0.26 -6.82
N LEU A 115 17.36 1.43 -6.89
CA LEU A 115 16.24 1.70 -7.79
C LEU A 115 16.64 1.59 -9.27
N LYS A 116 17.85 2.03 -9.65
CA LYS A 116 18.36 1.86 -11.02
C LYS A 116 18.55 0.38 -11.36
N SER A 117 19.15 -0.40 -10.45
CA SER A 117 19.34 -1.83 -10.65
C SER A 117 18.02 -2.58 -10.74
N ILE A 118 17.05 -2.24 -9.89
CA ILE A 118 15.68 -2.77 -9.96
C ILE A 118 15.01 -2.37 -11.28
N ALA A 119 15.14 -1.12 -11.72
CA ALA A 119 14.58 -0.66 -12.98
C ALA A 119 15.16 -1.43 -14.18
N VAL A 120 16.47 -1.68 -14.18
CA VAL A 120 17.14 -2.49 -15.21
C VAL A 120 16.63 -3.93 -15.18
N ASN A 121 16.57 -4.56 -14.01
CA ASN A 121 16.13 -5.95 -13.87
C ASN A 121 14.64 -6.16 -14.20
N LEU A 122 13.80 -5.16 -13.96
CA LEU A 122 12.39 -5.16 -14.37
C LEU A 122 12.19 -4.72 -15.84
N GLY A 123 13.24 -4.31 -16.54
CA GLY A 123 13.17 -3.76 -17.91
C GLY A 123 12.41 -2.43 -18.00
N LYS A 124 12.26 -1.70 -16.89
CA LYS A 124 11.58 -0.42 -16.84
C LYS A 124 12.51 0.70 -17.27
N THR A 125 12.35 1.14 -18.51
CA THR A 125 13.11 2.26 -19.08
C THR A 125 12.17 3.34 -19.60
N LYS A 126 12.56 4.60 -19.38
CA LYS A 126 11.92 5.80 -19.94
C LYS A 126 12.75 6.30 -21.10
N ARG A 127 12.09 6.69 -22.19
CA ARG A 127 12.74 7.39 -23.31
C ARG A 127 12.83 8.87 -22.98
N VAL A 128 14.05 9.38 -22.90
CA VAL A 128 14.32 10.79 -22.61
C VAL A 128 15.01 11.41 -23.81
N LYS A 129 14.66 12.66 -24.11
CA LYS A 129 15.34 13.44 -25.15
C LYS A 129 16.59 14.04 -24.51
N ALA A 130 17.76 13.50 -24.85
CA ALA A 130 19.02 14.08 -24.43
C ALA A 130 19.44 15.10 -25.48
N ILE A 131 19.63 16.35 -25.04
CA ILE A 131 20.30 17.37 -25.86
C ILE A 131 21.78 17.24 -25.54
N THR A 132 22.51 16.47 -26.34
CA THR A 132 23.97 16.55 -26.31
C THR A 132 24.35 17.90 -26.91
N GLY A 133 25.39 18.56 -26.38
CA GLY A 133 25.76 19.96 -26.70
C GLY A 133 26.10 20.28 -28.16
N VAL A 134 25.79 19.39 -29.09
CA VAL A 134 25.94 19.51 -30.54
C VAL A 134 24.59 19.81 -31.24
N GLY A 135 23.48 19.91 -30.50
CA GLY A 135 22.18 20.31 -31.05
C GLY A 135 21.39 19.16 -31.70
N GLU A 136 21.90 17.93 -31.64
CA GLU A 136 21.19 16.74 -32.06
C GLU A 136 20.35 16.18 -30.90
N GLN A 137 19.04 15.99 -31.14
CA GLN A 137 18.15 15.34 -30.20
C GLN A 137 18.32 13.82 -30.32
N HIS A 138 19.08 13.23 -29.40
CA HIS A 138 19.20 11.78 -29.30
C HIS A 138 18.19 11.24 -28.28
N HIS A 139 17.46 10.20 -28.68
CA HIS A 139 16.56 9.47 -27.77
C HIS A 139 17.39 8.46 -26.97
N VAL A 140 17.62 8.76 -25.69
CA VAL A 140 18.33 7.86 -24.78
C VAL A 140 17.31 7.10 -23.94
N GLN A 141 17.52 5.80 -23.78
CA GLN A 141 16.74 4.98 -22.83
C GLN A 141 17.41 5.09 -21.46
N LEU A 142 16.69 5.65 -20.49
CA LEU A 142 17.16 5.81 -19.13
C LEU A 142 16.34 4.89 -18.21
N PRO A 143 16.95 4.20 -17.22
CA PRO A 143 16.21 3.45 -16.22
C PRO A 143 15.17 4.34 -15.50
N ASP A 144 13.96 3.82 -15.33
CA ASP A 144 12.88 4.55 -14.68
C ASP A 144 12.84 4.28 -13.16
N SER A 145 13.53 5.14 -12.40
CA SER A 145 13.59 5.02 -10.94
C SER A 145 12.22 5.13 -10.27
N SER A 146 11.34 6.03 -10.70
CA SER A 146 10.02 6.20 -10.07
C SER A 146 9.15 4.95 -10.24
N ALA A 147 9.20 4.33 -11.43
CA ALA A 147 8.45 3.10 -11.66
C ALA A 147 9.07 1.90 -10.92
N ALA A 148 10.38 1.91 -10.65
CA ALA A 148 11.03 0.95 -9.77
C ALA A 148 10.63 1.16 -8.30
N ALA A 149 10.61 2.41 -7.81
CA ALA A 149 10.21 2.76 -6.45
C ALA A 149 8.76 2.32 -6.17
N TYR A 150 7.85 2.57 -7.11
CA TYR A 150 6.47 2.10 -7.02
C TYR A 150 6.38 0.57 -6.90
N ASP A 151 7.13 -0.19 -7.72
CA ASP A 151 7.13 -1.65 -7.62
C ASP A 151 7.78 -2.15 -6.33
N PHE A 152 8.81 -1.46 -5.84
CA PHE A 152 9.49 -1.77 -4.59
C PHE A 152 8.55 -1.64 -3.38
N ILE A 153 7.83 -0.51 -3.27
CA ILE A 153 6.84 -0.28 -2.22
C ILE A 153 5.69 -1.29 -2.34
N ARG A 154 5.23 -1.57 -3.56
CA ARG A 154 4.15 -2.54 -3.79
C ARG A 154 4.56 -3.96 -3.39
N ALA A 155 5.80 -4.35 -3.68
CA ALA A 155 6.38 -5.62 -3.25
C ALA A 155 6.39 -5.76 -1.73
N PHE A 156 6.80 -4.68 -1.04
CA PHE A 156 6.78 -4.61 0.42
C PHE A 156 5.37 -4.83 0.97
N ARG A 157 4.38 -4.08 0.47
CA ARG A 157 2.97 -4.16 0.92
C ARG A 157 2.33 -5.53 0.71
N LYS A 158 2.76 -6.26 -0.32
CA LYS A 158 2.31 -7.64 -0.56
C LYS A 158 3.00 -8.66 0.36
N GLY A 159 4.02 -8.27 1.10
CA GLY A 159 4.84 -9.16 1.92
C GLY A 159 5.82 -10.01 1.11
N GLU A 160 6.07 -9.67 -0.17
CA GLU A 160 6.99 -10.40 -1.04
C GLU A 160 8.46 -10.19 -0.62
N LEU A 161 8.75 -9.07 0.05
CA LEU A 161 10.06 -8.76 0.63
C LEU A 161 10.24 -9.31 2.06
N GLY A 162 9.25 -10.06 2.56
CA GLY A 162 9.24 -10.58 3.93
C GLY A 162 8.16 -9.95 4.80
N LYS A 163 7.98 -10.52 5.99
CA LYS A 163 7.07 -10.02 7.01
C LYS A 163 7.89 -9.20 7.98
N VAL A 164 7.64 -7.90 8.03
CA VAL A 164 8.28 -6.97 8.96
C VAL A 164 7.21 -6.35 9.83
N MET A 165 7.44 -6.34 11.13
CA MET A 165 6.62 -5.58 12.09
C MET A 165 7.29 -4.21 12.26
N LEU A 166 6.56 -3.16 11.90
CA LEU A 166 7.08 -1.78 11.95
C LEU A 166 6.94 -1.14 13.35
N ASP A 167 6.29 -1.81 14.30
CA ASP A 167 6.05 -1.39 15.70
C ASP A 167 6.55 -2.43 16.70
#